data_AF-A0A7N2MLR7-F1
#
_entry.id   AF-A0A7N2MLR7-F1
#
_cell.length_a   1.000
_cell.length_b   1.000
_cell.length_c   1.000
_cell.angle_alpha   90.00
_cell.angle_beta   90.00
_cell.angle_gamma   90.00
#
_symmetry.space_group_name_H-M   'P 1'
#
loop_
_entity.id
_entity.type
_entity.pdbx_description
1 polymer ?
#
loop_
_entity_poly.entity_id
_entity_poly.type
_entity_poly.pdbx_seq_one_letter_code
_entity_poly.pdbx_strand_id
1 'polypeptide(L)'
;MMEIISHLLAISEVLVLVSLLYNLWRVRIVSNKNNGILRPEPSGALPIIGHIHKFLGKIPMFRTMAAMADKHGPTLMFRFGMKRALVISNHEAVKECFTTNDKAFASRPMSSHGKYLVYDYAAFGFAPYGTYWREMRKLVMIELLSSRHLETLKSMSL
;
A
#
# COMPACT_ATOMS: atom_id res chain seq x y z
N MET A 1 -3.12 -46.65 -20.92
CA MET A 1 -4.13 -45.61 -20.64
C MET A 1 -4.36 -45.45 -19.14
N MET A 2 -4.63 -46.53 -18.38
CA MET A 2 -4.82 -46.48 -16.92
C MET A 2 -3.59 -45.97 -16.14
N GLU A 3 -2.37 -46.37 -16.52
CA GLU A 3 -1.14 -45.90 -15.85
C GLU A 3 -0.92 -44.39 -15.97
N ILE A 4 -1.18 -43.83 -17.15
CA ILE A 4 -1.07 -42.38 -17.39
C ILE A 4 -2.06 -41.62 -16.51
N ILE A 5 -3.30 -42.12 -16.41
CA ILE A 5 -4.33 -41.51 -15.57
C ILE A 5 -3.93 -41.56 -14.09
N SER A 6 -3.38 -42.67 -13.60
CA SER A 6 -2.91 -42.76 -12.21
C SER A 6 -1.76 -41.80 -11.90
N HIS A 7 -0.83 -41.58 -12.84
CA HIS A 7 0.25 -40.62 -12.66
C HIS A 7 -0.27 -39.17 -12.62
N LEU A 8 -1.25 -38.82 -13.47
CA LEU A 8 -1.84 -37.49 -13.48
C LEU A 8 -2.60 -37.18 -12.17
N LEU A 9 -3.32 -38.15 -11.62
CA LEU A 9 -4.00 -38.00 -10.33
C LEU A 9 -3.00 -37.81 -9.18
N ALA A 10 -1.94 -38.61 -9.13
CA ALA A 10 -0.89 -38.46 -8.12
C ALA A 10 -0.20 -37.09 -8.18
N ILE A 11 0.08 -36.58 -9.38
CA ILE A 11 0.66 -35.24 -9.55
C ILE A 11 -0.29 -34.15 -9.04
N SER A 12 -1.59 -34.26 -9.33
CA SER A 12 -2.59 -33.30 -8.85
C SER A 12 -2.66 -33.27 -7.32
N GLU A 13 -2.65 -34.43 -6.66
CA GLU A 13 -2.67 -34.53 -5.20
C GLU A 13 -1.43 -33.90 -4.58
N VAL A 14 -0.24 -34.17 -5.14
CA VAL A 14 1.02 -33.56 -4.70
C VAL A 14 0.97 -32.04 -4.86
N LEU A 15 0.47 -31.53 -5.98
CA LEU A 15 0.34 -30.08 -6.21
C LEU A 15 -0.62 -29.42 -5.20
N VAL A 16 -1.74 -30.07 -4.88
CA VAL A 16 -2.70 -29.59 -3.88
C VAL A 16 -2.05 -29.58 -2.49
N LEU A 17 -1.35 -30.64 -2.11
CA LEU A 17 -0.66 -30.76 -0.84
C LEU A 17 0.44 -29.69 -0.69
N VAL A 18 1.28 -29.52 -1.72
CA VAL A 18 2.34 -28.51 -1.74
C VAL A 18 1.75 -27.11 -1.64
N SER A 19 0.67 -26.83 -2.36
CA SER A 19 -0.06 -25.56 -2.26
C SER A 19 -0.60 -25.33 -0.85
N LEU A 20 -1.21 -26.34 -0.22
CA LEU A 20 -1.74 -26.26 1.15
C LEU A 20 -0.62 -25.99 2.16
N LEU A 21 0.48 -26.75 2.09
CA LEU A 21 1.65 -26.60 2.96
C LEU A 21 2.31 -25.22 2.78
N TYR A 22 2.43 -24.75 1.54
CA TYR A 22 2.93 -23.41 1.25
C TYR A 22 2.04 -22.33 1.87
N ASN A 23 0.71 -22.45 1.73
CA ASN A 23 -0.24 -21.51 2.33
C ASN A 23 -0.18 -21.55 3.87
N LEU A 24 -0.09 -22.74 4.49
CA LEU A 24 0.06 -22.88 5.94
C LEU A 24 1.37 -22.28 6.46
N TRP A 25 2.49 -22.57 5.80
CA TRP A 25 3.80 -22.01 6.14
C TRP A 25 3.82 -20.49 5.98
N ARG A 26 3.22 -19.97 4.90
CA ARG A 26 3.04 -18.54 4.65
C ARG A 26 2.22 -17.87 5.75
N VAL A 27 1.08 -18.45 6.15
CA VAL A 27 0.24 -17.91 7.24
C VAL A 27 1.04 -17.85 8.54
N ARG A 28 1.80 -18.90 8.86
CA ARG A 28 2.67 -18.92 10.04
C ARG A 28 3.75 -17.84 10.01
N ILE A 29 4.44 -17.63 8.89
CA ILE A 29 5.47 -16.58 8.77
C ILE A 29 4.87 -15.19 8.91
N VAL A 30 3.73 -14.93 8.27
CA VAL A 30 3.05 -13.63 8.37
C VAL A 30 2.54 -13.40 9.79
N SER A 31 2.08 -14.45 10.48
CA SER A 31 1.67 -14.40 11.89
C SER A 31 2.84 -14.14 12.83
N ASN A 32 4.01 -14.73 12.59
CA ASN A 32 5.15 -14.66 13.51
C ASN A 32 5.90 -13.31 13.46
N LYS A 33 5.65 -12.47 12.46
CA LYS A 33 6.27 -11.14 12.33
C LYS A 33 5.50 -10.03 13.07
N ASN A 34 4.61 -10.40 14.01
CA ASN A 34 3.49 -9.55 14.41
C ASN A 34 3.26 -9.45 15.93
N ASN A 35 4.34 -9.43 16.70
CA ASN A 35 4.31 -9.26 18.16
C ASN A 35 4.19 -7.77 18.58
N GLY A 36 3.45 -6.96 17.83
CA GLY A 36 3.08 -5.60 18.23
C GLY A 36 1.57 -5.50 18.34
N ILE A 37 1.05 -4.64 19.21
CA ILE A 37 -0.38 -4.38 19.39
C ILE A 37 -0.98 -4.05 18.01
N LEU A 38 -1.58 -5.04 17.36
CA LEU A 38 -2.09 -4.90 16.01
C LEU A 38 -3.42 -4.16 16.07
N ARG A 39 -3.50 -3.05 15.34
CA ARG A 39 -4.76 -2.39 15.04
C ARG A 39 -5.73 -3.39 14.40
N PRO A 40 -7.04 -3.26 14.64
CA PRO A 40 -8.02 -4.20 14.13
C PRO A 40 -7.89 -4.37 12.61
N GLU A 41 -7.81 -5.63 12.18
CA GLU A 41 -7.85 -6.03 10.78
C GLU A 41 -9.30 -6.43 10.46
N PRO A 42 -9.98 -5.81 9.48
CA PRO A 42 -11.32 -6.21 9.08
C PRO A 42 -11.38 -7.69 8.68
N SER A 43 -12.53 -8.31 8.89
CA SER A 43 -12.70 -9.73 8.56
C SER A 43 -12.79 -9.98 7.04
N GLY A 44 -12.48 -11.21 6.66
CA GLY A 44 -12.58 -11.68 5.27
C GLY A 44 -11.36 -11.39 4.41
N ALA A 45 -10.16 -11.38 4.98
CA ALA A 45 -8.92 -11.43 4.20
C ALA A 45 -8.74 -12.82 3.57
N LEU A 46 -8.57 -12.89 2.25
CA LEU A 46 -8.29 -14.15 1.55
C LEU A 46 -6.81 -14.51 1.60
N PRO A 47 -6.43 -15.80 1.54
CA PRO A 47 -5.04 -16.21 1.36
C PRO A 47 -4.41 -15.54 0.14
N ILE A 48 -3.15 -15.13 0.25
CA ILE A 48 -2.33 -14.50 -0.80
C ILE A 48 -2.79 -13.11 -1.22
N ILE A 49 -4.08 -12.90 -1.52
CA ILE A 49 -4.66 -11.67 -2.08
C ILE A 49 -5.05 -10.67 -0.98
N GLY A 50 -5.37 -11.14 0.23
CA GLY A 50 -5.83 -10.28 1.32
C GLY A 50 -7.18 -9.65 1.01
N HIS A 51 -7.29 -8.35 1.21
CA HIS A 51 -8.49 -7.53 1.04
C HIS A 51 -8.66 -6.94 -0.36
N ILE A 52 -7.74 -7.16 -1.31
CA ILE A 52 -7.80 -6.57 -2.65
C ILE A 52 -9.17 -6.81 -3.31
N HIS A 53 -9.71 -8.02 -3.15
CA HIS A 53 -11.01 -8.40 -3.70
C HIS A 53 -12.18 -7.52 -3.24
N LYS A 54 -12.12 -6.90 -2.05
CA LYS A 54 -13.15 -5.98 -1.54
C LYS A 54 -13.14 -4.61 -2.24
N PHE A 55 -12.08 -4.32 -3.01
CA PHE A 55 -11.89 -3.07 -3.73
C PHE A 55 -12.04 -3.24 -5.25
N LEU A 56 -12.40 -4.43 -5.72
CA LEU A 56 -12.71 -4.69 -7.12
C LEU A 56 -14.16 -4.28 -7.37
N GLY A 57 -14.38 -3.21 -8.13
CA GLY A 57 -15.73 -2.76 -8.47
C GLY A 57 -15.78 -1.31 -8.95
N LYS A 58 -16.99 -0.81 -9.16
CA LYS A 58 -17.24 0.57 -9.58
C LYS A 58 -17.04 1.59 -8.45
N ILE A 59 -17.09 1.14 -7.20
CA ILE A 59 -16.92 2.00 -6.03
C ILE A 59 -15.42 2.25 -5.81
N PRO A 60 -14.98 3.52 -5.75
CA PRO A 60 -13.59 3.83 -5.46
C PRO A 60 -13.10 3.23 -4.13
N MET A 61 -11.87 2.71 -4.14
CA MET A 61 -11.24 2.06 -2.98
C MET A 61 -11.35 2.87 -1.68
N PHE A 62 -11.12 4.18 -1.74
CA PHE A 62 -11.16 5.06 -0.57
C PHE A 62 -12.56 5.14 0.07
N ARG A 63 -13.64 5.03 -0.72
CA ARG A 63 -15.02 5.02 -0.21
C ARG A 63 -15.32 3.71 0.52
N THR A 64 -14.88 2.59 -0.04
CA THR A 64 -15.00 1.28 0.62
C THR A 64 -14.22 1.25 1.93
N MET A 65 -13.01 1.84 1.96
CA MET A 65 -12.23 1.98 3.20
C MET A 65 -12.92 2.85 4.24
N ALA A 66 -13.48 4.00 3.83
CA ALA A 66 -14.22 4.89 4.73
C ALA A 66 -15.42 4.17 5.35
N ALA A 67 -16.25 3.50 4.55
CA ALA A 67 -17.39 2.73 5.07
C ALA A 67 -16.96 1.61 6.03
N MET A 68 -15.79 0.99 5.80
CA MET A 68 -15.23 0.01 6.73
C MET A 68 -14.72 0.65 8.02
N ALA A 69 -14.14 1.85 7.95
CA ALA A 69 -13.69 2.62 9.11
C ALA A 69 -14.88 3.07 9.97
N ASP A 70 -15.98 3.51 9.36
CA ASP A 70 -17.22 3.85 10.08
C ASP A 70 -17.77 2.66 10.88
N LYS A 71 -17.61 1.44 10.33
CA LYS A 71 -18.11 0.21 10.96
C LYS A 71 -17.18 -0.40 12.01
N HIS A 72 -15.86 -0.37 11.79
CA HIS A 72 -14.90 -1.13 12.61
C HIS A 72 -13.93 -0.22 13.40
N GLY A 73 -14.05 1.10 13.24
CA GLY A 73 -13.22 2.09 13.90
C GLY A 73 -12.26 2.80 12.93
N PRO A 74 -11.77 3.99 13.32
CA PRO A 74 -11.06 4.90 12.42
C PRO A 74 -9.64 4.46 12.06
N THR A 75 -9.12 3.39 12.65
CA THR A 75 -7.75 2.92 12.42
C THR A 75 -7.76 1.44 12.12
N LEU A 76 -7.61 1.08 10.84
CA LEU A 76 -7.75 -0.28 10.35
C LEU A 76 -6.52 -0.75 9.60
N MET A 77 -6.15 -2.01 9.81
CA MET A 77 -5.08 -2.66 9.06
C MET A 77 -5.66 -3.46 7.90
N PHE A 78 -5.30 -3.13 6.66
CA PHE A 78 -5.69 -3.88 5.46
C PHE A 78 -4.52 -4.70 4.91
N ARG A 79 -4.84 -5.82 4.25
CA ARG A 79 -3.88 -6.63 3.50
C ARG A 79 -4.05 -6.39 2.00
N PHE A 80 -3.04 -5.84 1.35
CA PHE A 80 -2.93 -5.74 -0.10
C PHE A 80 -1.99 -6.81 -0.60
N GLY A 81 -2.54 -7.99 -0.85
CA GLY A 81 -1.76 -9.18 -1.14
C GLY A 81 -0.90 -9.58 0.05
N MET A 82 0.42 -9.57 -0.15
CA MET A 82 1.42 -9.84 0.90
C MET A 82 1.83 -8.60 1.71
N LYS A 83 1.39 -7.41 1.30
CA LYS A 83 1.70 -6.15 1.99
C LYS A 83 0.56 -5.78 2.91
N ARG A 84 0.89 -5.08 4.00
CA ARG A 84 -0.09 -4.51 4.92
C ARG A 84 -0.08 -3.00 4.82
N ALA A 85 -1.25 -2.38 4.92
CA ALA A 85 -1.41 -0.94 4.90
C ALA A 85 -2.32 -0.53 6.06
N LEU A 86 -1.84 0.40 6.87
CA LEU A 86 -2.62 1.03 7.91
C LEU A 86 -3.41 2.19 7.29
N VAL A 87 -4.73 2.16 7.46
CA VAL A 87 -5.62 3.26 7.11
C VAL A 87 -6.01 3.97 8.38
N ILE A 88 -5.84 5.29 8.39
CA ILE A 88 -6.18 6.18 9.49
C ILE A 88 -7.22 7.17 8.98
N SER A 89 -8.33 7.29 9.70
CA SER A 89 -9.50 8.09 9.34
C SER A 89 -9.98 8.99 10.47
N ASN A 90 -9.19 9.16 11.54
CA ASN A 90 -9.44 10.20 12.54
C ASN A 90 -8.46 11.38 12.37
N HIS A 91 -8.89 12.55 12.81
CA HIS A 91 -8.12 13.78 12.65
C HIS A 91 -6.89 13.80 13.56
N GLU A 92 -7.00 13.33 14.80
CA GLU A 92 -5.95 13.40 15.81
C GLU A 92 -4.70 12.62 15.38
N ALA A 93 -4.86 11.38 14.91
CA ALA A 93 -3.74 10.56 14.46
C ALA A 93 -3.19 11.01 13.11
N VAL A 94 -4.04 11.50 12.19
CA VAL A 94 -3.56 12.12 10.94
C VAL A 94 -2.69 13.33 11.24
N LYS A 95 -3.13 14.21 12.15
CA LYS A 95 -2.35 15.37 12.61
C LYS A 95 -1.02 14.91 13.18
N GLU A 96 -1.01 13.94 14.10
CA GLU A 96 0.21 13.39 14.67
C GLU A 96 1.19 12.84 13.61
N CYS A 97 0.68 12.13 12.60
CA CYS A 97 1.48 11.60 11.49
C CYS A 97 2.12 12.70 10.64
N PHE A 98 1.39 13.77 10.34
CA PHE A 98 1.83 14.81 9.41
C PHE A 98 2.34 16.09 10.07
N THR A 99 2.40 16.16 11.41
CA THR A 99 3.06 17.23 12.15
C THR A 99 4.23 16.71 12.97
N THR A 100 3.95 15.88 13.98
CA THR A 100 4.96 15.45 14.97
C THR A 100 5.90 14.41 14.37
N ASN A 101 5.37 13.54 13.52
CA ASN A 101 6.09 12.42 12.91
C ASN A 101 6.25 12.58 11.39
N ASP A 102 6.08 13.79 10.86
CA ASP A 102 6.03 14.09 9.42
C ASP A 102 7.20 13.48 8.63
N LYS A 103 8.42 13.52 9.18
CA LYS A 103 9.63 12.96 8.59
C LYS A 103 9.57 11.44 8.44
N ALA A 104 8.92 10.72 9.35
CA ALA A 104 8.75 9.27 9.26
C ALA A 104 7.79 8.88 8.10
N PHE A 105 6.84 9.75 7.78
CA PHE A 105 5.85 9.57 6.70
C PHE A 105 6.23 10.30 5.39
N ALA A 106 7.38 10.98 5.36
CA ALA A 106 7.81 11.75 4.21
C ALA A 106 8.19 10.88 3.00
N SER A 107 8.77 9.70 3.25
CA SER A 107 9.14 8.73 2.20
C SER A 107 7.93 7.93 1.71
N ARG A 108 7.98 7.45 0.46
CA ARG A 108 7.02 6.49 -0.09
C ARG A 108 7.56 5.06 0.01
N PRO A 109 6.71 4.05 0.26
CA PRO A 109 7.14 2.66 0.20
C PRO A 109 7.73 2.29 -1.16
N MET A 110 8.82 1.51 -1.16
CA MET A 110 9.43 1.02 -2.39
C MET A 110 8.45 0.10 -3.15
N SER A 111 8.27 0.38 -4.44
CA SER A 111 7.43 -0.34 -5.39
C SER A 111 8.12 -0.51 -6.75
N SER A 112 7.66 -1.48 -7.54
CA SER A 112 8.12 -1.63 -8.93
C SER A 112 7.78 -0.41 -9.78
N HIS A 113 6.68 0.27 -9.48
CA HIS A 113 6.28 1.52 -10.13
C HIS A 113 7.37 2.59 -9.96
N GLY A 114 7.82 2.85 -8.72
CA GLY A 114 8.87 3.84 -8.48
C GLY A 114 10.19 3.49 -9.18
N LYS A 115 10.55 2.21 -9.22
CA LYS A 115 11.77 1.75 -9.87
C LYS A 115 11.74 1.93 -11.39
N TYR A 116 10.68 1.44 -12.04
CA TYR A 116 10.66 1.30 -13.50
C TYR A 116 9.93 2.43 -14.23
N LEU A 117 8.93 3.04 -13.61
CA LEU A 117 8.13 4.10 -14.23
C LEU A 117 8.52 5.50 -13.76
N VAL A 118 9.24 5.60 -12.64
CA VAL A 118 9.64 6.88 -12.04
C VAL A 118 11.17 7.05 -12.06
N TYR A 119 11.82 6.50 -13.10
CA TYR A 119 13.26 6.62 -13.35
C TYR A 119 14.10 6.30 -12.10
N ASP A 120 13.87 5.13 -11.51
CA ASP A 120 14.48 4.72 -10.24
C ASP A 120 14.35 5.78 -9.13
N TYR A 121 13.13 6.27 -8.94
CA TYR A 121 12.78 7.31 -7.96
C TYR A 121 13.43 8.69 -8.19
N ALA A 122 13.89 8.98 -9.40
CA ALA A 122 14.43 10.29 -9.74
C ALA A 122 13.37 11.40 -9.79
N ALA A 123 12.08 11.09 -10.02
CA ALA A 123 11.07 12.14 -9.87
C ALA A 123 10.86 12.45 -8.38
N PHE A 124 11.20 13.68 -7.96
CA PHE A 124 11.28 14.05 -6.54
C PHE A 124 9.97 13.80 -5.75
N GLY A 125 8.80 13.84 -6.40
CA GLY A 125 7.52 13.53 -5.75
C GLY A 125 7.38 12.08 -5.24
N PHE A 126 8.18 11.16 -5.79
CA PHE A 126 8.24 9.76 -5.39
C PHE A 126 9.57 9.39 -4.72
N ALA A 127 10.58 10.27 -4.77
CA ALA A 127 11.88 10.04 -4.16
C ALA A 127 11.76 9.78 -2.64
N PRO A 128 12.58 8.87 -2.07
CA PRO A 128 12.67 8.74 -0.63
C PRO A 128 13.17 10.04 0.00
N TYR A 129 12.72 10.31 1.22
CA TYR A 129 13.15 11.49 1.96
C TYR A 129 14.67 11.49 2.16
N GLY A 130 15.32 12.59 1.79
CA GLY A 130 16.77 12.74 1.82
C GLY A 130 17.19 14.14 1.37
N THR A 131 18.49 14.36 1.21
CA THR A 131 19.05 15.62 0.72
C THR A 131 18.46 15.99 -0.64
N TYR A 132 18.46 15.07 -1.60
CA TYR A 132 17.90 15.26 -2.93
C TYR A 132 16.45 15.75 -2.89
N TRP A 133 15.57 15.04 -2.18
CA TRP A 133 14.15 15.41 -2.05
C TRP A 133 13.96 16.81 -1.47
N ARG A 134 14.75 17.18 -0.44
CA ARG A 134 14.64 18.49 0.23
C ARG A 134 15.06 19.64 -0.70
N GLU A 135 16.19 19.49 -1.40
CA GLU A 135 16.67 20.51 -2.32
C GLU A 135 15.71 20.69 -3.50
N MET A 136 15.23 19.59 -4.09
CA MET A 136 14.24 19.65 -5.18
C MET A 136 12.93 20.29 -4.73
N ARG A 137 12.42 19.92 -3.55
CA ARG A 137 11.22 20.55 -2.98
C ARG A 137 11.43 22.05 -2.78
N LYS A 138 12.57 22.47 -2.25
CA LYS A 138 12.89 23.89 -2.04
C LYS A 138 12.88 24.66 -3.37
N LEU A 139 13.55 24.13 -4.40
CA LEU A 139 13.57 24.72 -5.73
C LEU A 139 12.17 24.84 -6.32
N VAL A 140 11.38 23.77 -6.28
CA VAL A 140 10.00 23.78 -6.78
C VAL A 140 9.14 24.81 -6.05
N MET A 141 9.27 24.91 -4.72
CA MET A 141 8.48 25.86 -3.93
C MET A 141 8.85 27.31 -4.22
N ILE A 142 10.13 27.62 -4.46
CA ILE A 142 10.60 28.99 -4.68
C ILE A 142 10.37 29.42 -6.13
N GLU A 143 10.68 28.56 -7.09
CA GLU A 143 10.71 28.94 -8.50
C GLU A 143 9.38 28.68 -9.21
N LEU A 144 8.72 27.55 -8.93
CA LEU A 144 7.51 27.13 -9.67
C LEU A 144 6.22 27.43 -8.92
N LEU A 145 6.21 27.21 -7.59
CA LEU A 145 5.00 27.34 -6.76
C LEU A 145 5.02 28.60 -5.88
N SER A 146 5.85 29.58 -6.20
CA SER A 146 5.81 30.88 -5.52
C SER A 146 4.59 31.68 -5.95
N SER A 147 4.06 32.51 -5.04
CA SER A 147 2.89 33.35 -5.31
C SER A 147 3.06 34.20 -6.58
N ARG A 148 4.25 34.79 -6.76
CA ARG A 148 4.58 35.58 -7.95
C ARG A 148 4.49 34.77 -9.25
N HIS A 149 5.05 33.56 -9.26
CA HIS A 149 4.99 32.70 -10.44
C HIS A 149 3.55 32.27 -10.73
N LEU A 150 2.78 31.89 -9.69
CA LEU A 150 1.37 31.50 -9.83
C LEU A 150 0.49 32.65 -10.35
N GLU A 151 0.72 33.88 -9.90
CA GLU A 151 0.02 35.07 -10.41
C GLU A 151 0.33 35.31 -11.88
N THR A 152 1.59 35.12 -12.28
CA THR A 152 2.02 35.24 -13.68
C THR A 152 1.37 34.15 -14.55
N LEU A 153 1.31 32.90 -14.08
CA LEU A 153 0.63 31.83 -14.81
C LEU A 153 -0.87 32.08 -14.94
N LYS A 154 -1.51 32.61 -13.90
CA LYS A 154 -2.94 32.94 -13.90
C LYS A 154 -3.27 34.04 -14.90
N SER A 155 -2.40 35.03 -15.09
CA SER A 155 -2.63 36.09 -16.07
C SER A 155 -2.41 35.62 -17.52
N MET A 156 -1.64 34.54 -17.73
CA MET A 156 -1.39 33.94 -19.04
C MET A 156 -2.49 32.97 -19.51
N SER A 157 -3.28 32.40 -18.59
CA SER A 157 -4.46 31.60 -18.94
C SER A 157 -5.65 32.51 -19.27
N LEU A 158 -5.62 33.08 -20.48
CA LEU A 158 -6.78 33.68 -21.15
C LEU A 158 -7.53 32.62 -21.95
#